data_AF-A0A9P6R742-F1
#
_entry.id   AF-A0A9P6R742-F1
#
_cell.length_a   1.000
_cell.length_b   1.000
_cell.length_c   1.000
_cell.angle_alpha   90.00
_cell.angle_beta   90.00
_cell.angle_gamma   90.00
#
_symmetry.space_group_name_H-M   'P 1'
#
loop_
_entity.id
_entity.type
_entity.pdbx_description
1 polymer ?
#
loop_
_entity_poly.entity_id
_entity_poly.type
_entity_poly.pdbx_seq_one_letter_code
_entity_poly.pdbx_strand_id
1 'polypeptide(L)'
;MDIRQAEKAVRALLGHIEKKGQAKEQLMDEDQHVWLIIATKKFSDESKAKPQRIPLKHSIIAPDAEICLFVKDPQREYKRLLEQKEVKAVSKVIGVSKLRAKYKPYEAKRQLCASYGMFLADARVITLLPKLLGKSFFLKKKQPIPVDMTKGDLKREIAKAMGSTYMHLTSGTCIAVKVGLTSQSVTEITQNIQVAMPHIIAKIPRNWKNVQAINLKTNDSIALPIYNSLPDDGISRIAVPKSKTTAAVGSDEDEEDEDEDEDDE
;
A
#
# COMPACT_ATOMS: atom_id res chain seq x y z
N MET A 1 -8.20 -2.11 -22.00
CA MET A 1 -7.00 -1.31 -21.69
C MET A 1 -6.02 -1.49 -22.83
N ASP A 2 -5.45 -0.41 -23.34
CA ASP A 2 -4.47 -0.49 -24.42
C ASP A 2 -3.09 -0.80 -23.84
N ILE A 3 -2.54 -1.96 -24.19
CA ILE A 3 -1.22 -2.43 -23.74
C ILE A 3 -0.12 -1.53 -24.30
N ARG A 4 -0.31 -0.97 -25.50
CA ARG A 4 0.68 -0.10 -26.15
C ARG A 4 0.86 1.21 -25.37
N GLN A 5 -0.24 1.75 -24.84
CA GLN A 5 -0.19 2.96 -24.03
C GLN A 5 0.50 2.72 -22.69
N ALA A 6 0.27 1.56 -22.06
CA ALA A 6 0.98 1.17 -20.84
C ALA A 6 2.49 1.06 -21.09
N GLU A 7 2.91 0.41 -22.17
CA GLU A 7 4.32 0.27 -22.54
C GLU A 7 4.99 1.62 -22.79
N LYS A 8 4.33 2.52 -23.53
CA LYS A 8 4.80 3.89 -23.76
C LYS A 8 4.97 4.66 -22.44
N ALA A 9 3.99 4.55 -21.54
CA ALA A 9 4.05 5.20 -20.24
C ALA A 9 5.21 4.66 -19.38
N VAL A 10 5.41 3.34 -19.35
CA VAL A 10 6.53 2.72 -18.61
C VAL A 10 7.87 3.16 -19.18
N ARG A 11 8.03 3.16 -20.52
CA ARG A 11 9.27 3.62 -21.18
C ARG A 11 9.56 5.10 -20.87
N ALA A 12 8.54 5.96 -20.95
CA ALA A 12 8.69 7.38 -20.63
C ALA A 12 9.07 7.61 -19.16
N LEU A 13 8.50 6.81 -18.25
CA LEU A 13 8.77 6.89 -16.82
C LEU A 13 10.22 6.48 -16.49
N LEU A 14 10.70 5.36 -17.03
CA LEU A 14 12.08 4.91 -16.82
C LEU A 14 13.09 5.91 -17.40
N GLY A 15 12.86 6.40 -18.62
CA GLY A 15 13.73 7.43 -19.22
C GLY A 15 13.73 8.76 -18.45
N HIS A 16 12.64 9.12 -17.78
CA HIS A 16 12.61 10.29 -16.90
C HIS A 16 13.46 10.09 -15.65
N ILE A 17 13.46 8.87 -15.09
CA ILE A 17 14.22 8.52 -13.89
C ILE A 17 15.72 8.51 -14.18
N GLU A 18 16.13 7.93 -15.30
CA GLU A 18 17.54 7.96 -15.75
C GLU A 18 18.04 9.40 -15.93
N LYS A 19 17.26 10.25 -16.60
CA LYS A 19 17.59 11.67 -16.77
C LYS A 19 17.66 12.44 -15.44
N LYS A 20 16.72 12.17 -14.53
CA LYS A 20 16.69 12.81 -13.21
C LYS A 20 17.84 12.34 -12.32
N GLY A 21 18.24 11.08 -12.46
CA GLY A 21 19.40 10.50 -11.79
C GLY A 21 20.74 11.08 -12.26
N GLN A 22 20.85 11.48 -13.52
CA GLN A 22 22.02 12.22 -14.03
C GLN A 22 22.05 13.68 -13.56
N ALA A 23 20.88 14.29 -13.35
CA ALA A 23 20.77 15.70 -12.94
C ALA A 23 20.97 15.92 -11.44
N LYS A 24 20.81 14.87 -10.62
CA LYS A 24 21.06 14.90 -9.18
C LYS A 24 22.01 13.76 -8.85
N GLU A 25 23.28 14.06 -8.57
CA GLU A 25 24.26 13.15 -7.94
C GLU A 25 23.84 12.81 -6.48
N GLN A 26 22.60 12.39 -6.28
CA GLN A 26 22.11 11.86 -5.01
C GLN A 26 22.14 10.34 -5.12
N LEU A 27 23.02 9.74 -4.30
CA LEU A 27 23.20 8.31 -4.05
C LEU A 27 21.96 7.47 -4.44
N MET A 28 22.08 6.75 -5.56
CA MET A 28 21.05 5.92 -6.18
C MET A 28 20.81 4.60 -5.42
N ASP A 29 20.80 4.60 -4.09
CA ASP A 29 20.78 3.34 -3.32
C ASP A 29 19.39 2.83 -2.95
N GLU A 30 18.31 3.50 -3.37
CA GLU A 30 16.96 2.99 -3.16
C GLU A 30 16.19 2.86 -4.48
N ASP A 31 16.12 1.63 -5.00
CA ASP A 31 15.19 1.24 -6.06
C ASP A 31 13.80 1.81 -5.79
N GLN A 32 13.31 2.68 -6.67
CA GLN A 32 12.01 3.30 -6.47
C GLN A 32 10.91 2.31 -6.87
N HIS A 33 9.83 2.33 -6.09
CA HIS A 33 8.64 1.57 -6.45
C HIS A 33 7.84 2.28 -7.55
N VAL A 34 7.43 1.52 -8.55
CA VAL A 34 6.46 1.95 -9.56
C VAL A 34 5.06 1.66 -9.03
N TRP A 35 4.26 2.71 -8.93
CA TRP A 35 2.88 2.69 -8.44
C TRP A 35 1.90 2.85 -9.58
N LEU A 36 0.86 2.02 -9.55
CA LEU A 36 -0.34 2.18 -10.33
C LEU A 36 -1.42 2.84 -9.46
N ILE A 37 -1.87 4.01 -9.89
CA ILE A 37 -2.91 4.80 -9.23
C ILE A 37 -4.20 4.63 -9.99
N ILE A 38 -5.23 4.19 -9.29
CA ILE A 38 -6.55 3.95 -9.84
C ILE A 38 -7.50 4.90 -9.14
N ALA A 39 -8.10 5.79 -9.92
CA ALA A 39 -9.17 6.68 -9.49
C ALA A 39 -10.51 6.03 -9.81
N THR A 40 -11.41 6.03 -8.84
CA THR A 40 -12.77 5.49 -8.96
C THR A 40 -13.81 6.61 -8.94
N LYS A 41 -14.91 6.43 -9.67
CA LYS A 41 -16.00 7.41 -9.80
C LYS A 41 -16.78 7.56 -8.48
N LYS A 42 -17.01 6.45 -7.76
CA LYS A 42 -17.72 6.41 -6.49
C LYS A 42 -16.85 5.76 -5.42
N PHE A 43 -16.83 6.37 -4.24
CA PHE A 43 -16.18 5.83 -3.05
C PHE A 43 -16.86 4.54 -2.60
N SER A 44 -16.11 3.68 -1.92
CA SER A 44 -16.67 2.50 -1.26
C SER A 44 -17.05 2.84 0.18
N ASP A 45 -18.26 2.48 0.61
CA ASP A 45 -18.65 2.56 2.03
C ASP A 45 -17.92 1.54 2.90
N GLU A 46 -17.54 0.40 2.34
CA GLU A 46 -16.84 -0.66 3.08
C GLU A 46 -15.32 -0.48 3.06
N SER A 47 -14.74 0.01 4.17
CA SER A 47 -13.29 -0.08 4.38
C SER A 47 -12.90 -1.50 4.78
N LYS A 48 -12.36 -2.26 3.83
CA LYS A 48 -11.80 -3.59 4.13
C LYS A 48 -10.39 -3.39 4.68
N ALA A 49 -10.26 -3.50 6.01
CA ALA A 49 -8.96 -3.44 6.68
C ALA A 49 -7.97 -4.54 6.25
N LYS A 50 -8.47 -5.64 5.66
CA LYS A 50 -7.63 -6.73 5.18
C LYS A 50 -7.05 -6.39 3.79
N PRO A 51 -5.71 -6.41 3.63
CA PRO A 51 -5.09 -6.21 2.32
C PRO A 51 -5.56 -7.27 1.33
N GLN A 52 -5.92 -6.84 0.13
CA GLN A 52 -6.31 -7.71 -0.97
C GLN A 52 -5.08 -8.12 -1.77
N ARG A 53 -4.85 -9.43 -1.88
CA ARG A 53 -3.76 -10.00 -2.66
C ARG A 53 -4.05 -9.91 -4.16
N ILE A 54 -3.07 -9.48 -4.92
CA ILE A 54 -3.06 -9.42 -6.38
C ILE A 54 -1.83 -10.19 -6.87
N PRO A 55 -2.00 -11.31 -7.58
CA PRO A 55 -0.87 -12.06 -8.10
C PRO A 55 -0.14 -11.25 -9.17
N LEU A 56 1.19 -11.31 -9.15
CA LEU A 56 2.06 -10.76 -10.18
C LEU A 56 2.82 -11.88 -10.87
N LYS A 57 3.28 -11.61 -12.10
CA LYS A 57 4.11 -12.55 -12.85
C LYS A 57 5.58 -12.46 -12.40
N HIS A 58 6.06 -11.24 -12.21
CA HIS A 58 7.39 -10.92 -11.71
C HIS A 58 7.29 -10.29 -10.33
N SER A 59 8.00 -10.87 -9.36
CA SER A 59 7.99 -10.41 -7.97
C SER A 59 8.58 -9.00 -7.85
N ILE A 60 7.97 -8.15 -7.03
CA ILE A 60 8.49 -6.82 -6.66
C ILE A 60 9.47 -6.94 -5.49
N ILE A 61 9.49 -8.10 -4.82
CA ILE A 61 10.34 -8.34 -3.66
C ILE A 61 11.65 -8.93 -4.17
N ALA A 62 12.76 -8.27 -3.83
CA ALA A 62 14.10 -8.75 -4.12
C ALA A 62 14.34 -10.12 -3.45
N PRO A 63 15.05 -11.05 -4.09
CA PRO A 63 15.22 -12.42 -3.61
C PRO A 63 15.98 -12.51 -2.27
N ASP A 64 16.75 -11.49 -1.93
CA ASP A 64 17.53 -11.32 -0.70
C ASP A 64 16.76 -10.60 0.42
N ALA A 65 15.55 -10.10 0.14
CA ALA A 65 14.79 -9.32 1.11
C ALA A 65 14.42 -10.14 2.35
N GLU A 66 14.75 -9.62 3.54
CA GLU A 66 14.39 -10.27 4.79
C GLU A 66 12.87 -10.22 5.05
N ILE A 67 12.29 -11.39 5.34
CA ILE A 67 10.85 -11.55 5.63
C ILE A 67 10.65 -11.79 7.13
N CYS A 68 9.77 -11.00 7.73
CA CYS A 68 9.37 -11.15 9.12
C CYS A 68 7.95 -11.74 9.22
N LEU A 69 7.77 -12.82 9.98
CA LEU A 69 6.48 -13.46 10.24
C LEU A 69 5.98 -13.18 11.66
N PHE A 70 4.77 -12.63 11.77
CA PHE A 70 4.05 -12.46 13.02
C PHE A 70 3.13 -13.65 13.29
N VAL A 71 3.33 -14.29 14.44
CA VAL A 71 2.58 -15.49 14.85
C VAL A 71 1.89 -15.30 16.19
N LYS A 72 0.85 -16.11 16.42
CA LYS A 72 0.26 -16.27 17.75
C LYS A 72 1.26 -17.00 18.66
N ASP A 73 1.27 -16.68 19.94
CA ASP A 73 2.07 -17.44 20.92
C ASP A 73 1.45 -18.83 21.15
N PRO A 74 2.25 -19.89 21.33
CA PRO A 74 3.71 -19.90 21.48
C PRO A 74 4.50 -19.95 20.16
N GLN A 75 5.49 -19.05 20.02
CA GLN A 75 6.37 -18.96 18.84
C GLN A 75 7.16 -20.24 18.49
N ARG A 76 7.39 -21.14 19.45
CA ARG A 76 8.27 -22.32 19.28
C ARG A 76 7.67 -23.34 18.30
N GLU A 77 6.35 -23.51 18.35
CA GLU A 77 5.63 -24.41 17.44
C GLU A 77 5.77 -23.95 15.99
N TYR A 78 5.61 -22.65 15.75
CA TYR A 78 5.73 -22.10 14.40
C TYR A 78 7.15 -22.19 13.84
N LYS A 79 8.18 -22.08 14.68
CA LYS A 79 9.56 -22.31 14.25
C LYS A 79 9.78 -23.77 13.82
N ARG A 80 9.31 -24.73 14.63
CA ARG A 80 9.36 -26.16 14.27
C ARG A 80 8.59 -26.46 12.99
N LEU A 81 7.42 -25.85 12.80
CA LEU A 81 6.62 -26.00 11.58
C LEU A 81 7.31 -25.42 10.35
N LEU A 82 8.04 -24.31 10.49
CA LEU A 82 8.82 -23.72 9.40
C LEU A 82 10.04 -24.57 9.03
N GLU A 83 10.71 -25.14 10.03
CA GLU A 83 11.82 -26.09 9.85
C GLU A 83 11.33 -27.37 9.16
N GLN A 84 10.22 -27.97 9.64
CA GLN A 84 9.65 -29.18 9.08
C GLN A 84 9.17 -29.00 7.63
N LYS A 85 8.66 -27.82 7.28
CA LYS A 85 8.20 -27.49 5.92
C LYS A 85 9.30 -26.87 5.04
N GLU A 86 10.52 -26.77 5.58
CA GLU A 86 11.73 -26.27 4.90
C GLU A 86 11.56 -24.90 4.22
N VAL A 87 10.88 -23.97 4.90
CA VAL A 87 10.66 -22.61 4.39
C VAL A 87 11.84 -21.72 4.80
N LYS A 88 12.89 -21.68 3.98
CA LYS A 88 14.06 -20.81 4.18
C LYS A 88 13.80 -19.33 3.86
N ALA A 89 12.63 -18.99 3.32
CA ALA A 89 12.27 -17.62 2.94
C ALA A 89 11.95 -16.70 4.13
N VAL A 90 11.72 -17.24 5.34
CA VAL A 90 11.35 -16.43 6.52
C VAL A 90 12.56 -16.24 7.44
N SER A 91 13.11 -15.03 7.47
CA SER A 91 14.30 -14.69 8.27
C SER A 91 14.00 -14.62 9.77
N LYS A 92 12.83 -14.09 10.15
CA LYS A 92 12.50 -13.89 11.58
C LYS A 92 11.05 -14.18 11.90
N VAL A 93 10.83 -14.90 13.00
CA VAL A 93 9.51 -15.18 13.57
C VAL A 93 9.35 -14.41 14.88
N ILE A 94 8.33 -13.57 14.95
CA ILE A 94 8.02 -12.73 16.11
C ILE A 94 6.62 -13.08 16.64
N GLY A 95 6.54 -13.47 17.91
CA GLY A 95 5.26 -13.66 18.60
C GLY A 95 4.61 -12.33 18.99
N VAL A 96 3.28 -12.29 19.06
CA VAL A 96 2.52 -11.10 19.44
C VAL A 96 2.88 -10.57 20.84
N SER A 97 3.20 -11.45 21.80
CA SER A 97 3.65 -11.03 23.15
C SER A 97 5.00 -10.32 23.11
N LYS A 98 5.95 -10.82 22.30
CA LYS A 98 7.25 -10.17 22.10
C LYS A 98 7.13 -8.84 21.38
N LEU A 99 6.23 -8.76 20.39
CA LEU A 99 5.95 -7.52 19.68
C LEU A 99 5.45 -6.43 20.64
N ARG A 100 4.55 -6.81 21.57
CA ARG A 100 3.99 -5.91 22.58
C ARG A 100 5.02 -5.44 23.60
N ALA A 101 5.90 -6.34 24.06
CA ALA A 101 6.89 -6.01 25.09
C ALA A 101 8.10 -5.24 24.53
N LYS A 102 8.74 -5.76 23.47
CA LYS A 102 10.04 -5.26 22.98
C LYS A 102 9.92 -4.09 22.01
N TYR A 103 8.86 -4.05 21.21
CA TYR A 103 8.68 -3.03 20.16
C TYR A 103 7.64 -1.99 20.54
N LYS A 104 7.46 -1.70 21.83
CA LYS A 104 6.63 -0.57 22.30
C LYS A 104 7.23 0.79 21.92
N PRO A 105 8.56 1.03 22.06
CA PRO A 105 9.17 2.31 21.69
C PRO A 105 9.04 2.61 20.19
N TYR A 106 8.85 3.89 19.84
CA TYR A 106 8.69 4.31 18.44
C TYR A 106 9.93 4.05 17.59
N GLU A 107 11.12 4.20 18.17
CA GLU A 107 12.39 3.94 17.50
C GLU A 107 12.51 2.47 17.07
N ALA A 108 12.22 1.53 17.99
CA ALA A 108 12.26 0.10 17.71
C ALA A 108 11.28 -0.30 16.59
N LYS A 109 10.11 0.35 16.49
CA LYS A 109 9.15 0.15 15.39
C LYS A 109 9.71 0.65 14.06
N ARG A 110 10.36 1.82 14.05
CA ARG A 110 10.98 2.39 12.84
C ARG A 110 12.13 1.51 12.36
N GLN A 111 12.97 1.04 13.27
CA GLN A 111 14.06 0.10 12.98
C GLN A 111 13.50 -1.20 12.41
N LEU A 112 12.49 -1.81 13.04
CA LEU A 112 11.84 -3.03 12.52
C LEU A 112 11.32 -2.82 11.08
N CYS A 113 10.67 -1.69 10.81
CA CYS A 113 10.16 -1.36 9.48
C CYS A 113 11.27 -1.11 8.43
N ALA A 114 12.44 -0.67 8.87
CA ALA A 114 13.61 -0.45 8.01
C ALA A 114 14.34 -1.76 7.69
N SER A 115 14.57 -2.62 8.68
CA SER A 115 15.34 -3.87 8.50
C SER A 115 14.67 -4.88 7.59
N TYR A 116 13.33 -4.98 7.61
CA TYR A 116 12.61 -6.00 6.85
C TYR A 116 11.93 -5.41 5.60
N GLY A 117 11.99 -6.17 4.50
CA GLY A 117 11.33 -5.82 3.23
C GLY A 117 9.86 -6.18 3.22
N MET A 118 9.49 -7.30 3.85
CA MET A 118 8.13 -7.86 3.83
C MET A 118 7.72 -8.34 5.23
N PHE A 119 6.45 -8.11 5.57
CA PHE A 119 5.84 -8.59 6.80
C PHE A 119 4.70 -9.55 6.47
N LEU A 120 4.79 -10.75 7.02
CA LEU A 120 3.74 -11.76 7.00
C LEU A 120 3.11 -11.85 8.39
N ALA A 121 1.84 -12.22 8.45
CA ALA A 121 1.12 -12.37 9.69
C ALA A 121 0.12 -13.52 9.59
N ASP A 122 -0.04 -14.29 10.66
CA ASP A 122 -1.17 -15.21 10.76
C ASP A 122 -2.49 -14.41 10.65
N ALA A 123 -3.44 -14.91 9.87
CA ALA A 123 -4.76 -14.30 9.70
C ALA A 123 -5.48 -14.00 11.03
N ARG A 124 -5.16 -14.76 12.10
CA ARG A 124 -5.71 -14.56 13.45
C ARG A 124 -5.13 -13.36 14.20
N VAL A 125 -3.90 -12.96 13.89
CA VAL A 125 -3.23 -11.84 14.59
C VAL A 125 -3.37 -10.51 13.86
N ILE A 126 -3.79 -10.52 12.58
CA ILE A 126 -3.80 -9.34 11.71
C ILE A 126 -4.66 -8.18 12.24
N THR A 127 -5.73 -8.47 12.98
CA THR A 127 -6.61 -7.46 13.57
C THR A 127 -5.95 -6.70 14.73
N LEU A 128 -4.95 -7.30 15.38
CA LEU A 128 -4.21 -6.72 16.49
C LEU A 128 -3.01 -5.88 16.03
N LEU A 129 -2.45 -6.20 14.86
CA LEU A 129 -1.21 -5.60 14.36
C LEU A 129 -1.28 -4.09 14.13
N PRO A 130 -2.38 -3.48 13.65
CA PRO A 130 -2.45 -2.03 13.48
C PRO A 130 -2.17 -1.26 14.77
N LYS A 131 -2.69 -1.75 15.90
CA LYS A 131 -2.48 -1.13 17.22
C LYS A 131 -1.05 -1.30 17.73
N LEU A 132 -0.40 -2.45 17.41
CA LEU A 132 0.94 -2.77 17.89
C LEU A 132 2.04 -2.10 17.06
N LEU A 133 1.94 -2.15 15.73
CA LEU A 133 2.95 -1.64 14.80
C LEU A 133 2.93 -0.10 14.68
N GLY A 134 1.81 0.53 15.01
CA GLY A 134 1.65 1.99 14.95
C GLY A 134 1.72 2.56 13.53
N LYS A 135 1.66 3.90 13.42
CA LYS A 135 1.48 4.62 12.15
C LYS A 135 2.64 4.45 11.15
N SER A 136 3.87 4.21 11.61
CA SER A 136 5.07 4.14 10.76
C SER A 136 4.97 3.06 9.67
N PHE A 137 4.40 1.90 10.01
CA PHE A 137 4.20 0.79 9.07
C PHE A 137 3.15 1.12 8.00
N PHE A 138 2.09 1.85 8.37
CA PHE A 138 1.02 2.25 7.47
C PHE A 138 1.48 3.36 6.52
N LEU A 139 2.28 4.31 7.03
CA LEU A 139 2.85 5.39 6.23
C LEU A 139 3.78 4.86 5.13
N LYS A 140 4.67 3.91 5.48
CA LYS A 140 5.56 3.24 4.51
C LYS A 140 4.85 2.18 3.66
N LYS A 141 3.55 1.94 3.88
CA LYS A 141 2.75 0.90 3.22
C LYS A 141 3.37 -0.50 3.31
N LYS A 142 4.07 -0.80 4.42
CA LYS A 142 4.66 -2.11 4.74
C LYS A 142 3.76 -2.85 5.75
N GLN A 143 2.46 -2.87 5.51
CA GLN A 143 1.50 -3.51 6.40
C GLN A 143 1.64 -5.05 6.33
N PRO A 144 1.41 -5.78 7.43
CA PRO A 144 1.53 -7.23 7.42
C PRO A 144 0.48 -7.91 6.55
N ILE A 145 0.93 -8.93 5.82
CA ILE A 145 0.14 -9.70 4.88
C ILE A 145 -0.43 -10.94 5.57
N PRO A 146 -1.74 -11.23 5.44
CA PRO A 146 -2.34 -12.41 6.03
C PRO A 146 -1.86 -13.68 5.32
N VAL A 147 -1.37 -14.64 6.11
CA VAL A 147 -1.02 -16.00 5.69
C VAL A 147 -1.75 -16.98 6.61
N ASP A 148 -2.45 -17.93 6.02
CA ASP A 148 -3.13 -18.98 6.77
C ASP A 148 -2.12 -20.07 7.16
N MET A 149 -1.66 -20.05 8.42
CA MET A 149 -0.71 -21.03 8.93
C MET A 149 -1.32 -22.43 9.14
N THR A 150 -2.65 -22.56 9.06
CA THR A 150 -3.39 -23.81 9.25
C THR A 150 -3.46 -24.70 8.01
N LYS A 151 -3.20 -24.14 6.81
CA LYS A 151 -3.24 -24.92 5.56
C LYS A 151 -1.99 -25.81 5.43
N GLY A 152 -2.17 -27.00 4.83
CA GLY A 152 -1.11 -27.99 4.63
C GLY A 152 0.10 -27.43 3.90
N ASP A 153 -0.12 -26.63 2.86
CA ASP A 153 0.93 -26.16 1.94
C ASP A 153 1.47 -24.76 2.28
N LEU A 154 2.13 -24.62 3.43
CA LEU A 154 2.68 -23.34 3.89
C LEU A 154 3.71 -22.76 2.90
N LYS A 155 4.59 -23.61 2.35
CA LYS A 155 5.61 -23.20 1.37
C LYS A 155 4.99 -22.56 0.13
N ARG A 156 3.90 -23.16 -0.38
CA ARG A 156 3.17 -22.65 -1.54
C ARG A 156 2.45 -21.34 -1.21
N GLU A 157 1.86 -21.21 -0.03
CA GLU A 157 1.18 -19.97 0.37
C GLU A 157 2.16 -18.81 0.53
N ILE A 158 3.34 -19.07 1.11
CA ILE A 158 4.41 -18.07 1.25
C ILE A 158 4.98 -17.68 -0.12
N ALA A 159 5.27 -18.66 -1.00
CA ALA A 159 5.73 -18.36 -2.36
C ALA A 159 4.69 -17.53 -3.14
N LYS A 160 3.41 -17.87 -3.02
CA LYS A 160 2.31 -17.07 -3.59
C LYS A 160 2.27 -15.68 -2.98
N ALA A 161 2.48 -15.56 -1.67
CA ALA A 161 2.46 -14.27 -0.99
C ALA A 161 3.61 -13.37 -1.45
N MET A 162 4.80 -13.93 -1.67
CA MET A 162 5.98 -13.22 -2.18
C MET A 162 5.79 -12.76 -3.62
N GLY A 163 5.25 -13.62 -4.49
CA GLY A 163 4.95 -13.29 -5.89
C GLY A 163 3.69 -12.44 -6.10
N SER A 164 3.10 -11.89 -5.03
CA SER A 164 1.88 -11.07 -5.11
C SER A 164 2.13 -9.67 -4.57
N THR A 165 1.45 -8.69 -5.17
CA THR A 165 1.31 -7.34 -4.61
C THR A 165 0.03 -7.24 -3.79
N TYR A 166 -0.06 -6.20 -2.97
CA TYR A 166 -1.16 -6.01 -2.03
C TYR A 166 -1.79 -4.65 -2.24
N MET A 167 -3.11 -4.66 -2.41
CA MET A 167 -3.94 -3.48 -2.49
C MET A 167 -4.67 -3.28 -1.17
N HIS A 168 -4.61 -2.05 -0.67
CA HIS A 168 -5.38 -1.62 0.50
C HIS A 168 -6.55 -0.79 0.00
N LEU A 169 -7.76 -1.22 0.33
CA LEU A 169 -8.97 -0.50 0.00
C LEU A 169 -9.21 0.54 1.10
N THR A 170 -8.97 1.81 0.76
CA THR A 170 -9.32 2.95 1.60
C THR A 170 -10.73 3.43 1.21
N SER A 171 -11.46 4.07 2.13
CA SER A 171 -12.75 4.72 1.85
C SER A 171 -12.68 5.93 0.89
N GLY A 172 -11.52 6.16 0.26
CA GLY A 172 -11.34 7.22 -0.72
C GLY A 172 -11.61 6.75 -2.15
N THR A 173 -11.53 7.67 -3.09
CA THR A 173 -11.69 7.39 -4.53
C THR A 173 -10.40 6.91 -5.19
N CYS A 174 -9.25 7.17 -4.57
CA CYS A 174 -7.93 6.85 -5.12
C CYS A 174 -7.27 5.68 -4.41
N ILE A 175 -6.84 4.70 -5.19
CA ILE A 175 -6.12 3.50 -4.72
C ILE A 175 -4.76 3.46 -5.37
N ALA A 176 -3.72 3.13 -4.59
CA ALA A 176 -2.35 3.01 -5.06
C ALA A 176 -1.83 1.58 -4.86
N VAL A 177 -1.43 0.93 -5.95
CA VAL A 177 -0.92 -0.45 -5.96
C VAL A 177 0.51 -0.47 -6.49
N LYS A 178 1.41 -1.22 -5.84
CA LYS A 178 2.79 -1.41 -6.35
C LYS A 178 2.76 -2.41 -7.50
N VAL A 179 3.35 -2.08 -8.64
CA VAL A 179 3.36 -2.94 -9.84
C VAL A 179 4.76 -3.35 -10.31
N GLY A 180 5.81 -2.67 -9.84
CA GLY A 180 7.19 -2.99 -10.18
C GLY A 180 8.20 -2.17 -9.40
N LEU A 181 9.47 -2.45 -9.64
CA LEU A 181 10.62 -1.64 -9.25
C LEU A 181 11.16 -0.92 -10.50
N THR A 182 11.86 0.19 -10.30
CA THR A 182 12.55 0.90 -11.41
C THR A 182 13.63 0.05 -12.07
N SER A 183 14.22 -0.89 -11.33
CA SER A 183 15.31 -1.76 -11.80
C SER A 183 14.82 -2.93 -12.65
N GLN A 184 13.51 -3.08 -12.81
CA GLN A 184 12.90 -4.09 -13.70
C GLN A 184 12.77 -3.56 -15.12
N SER A 185 12.77 -4.48 -16.08
CA SER A 185 12.63 -4.13 -17.49
C SER A 185 11.21 -3.64 -17.84
N VAL A 186 11.10 -2.85 -18.90
CA VAL A 186 9.83 -2.32 -19.42
C VAL A 186 8.82 -3.45 -19.69
N THR A 187 9.29 -4.57 -20.22
CA THR A 187 8.47 -5.72 -20.58
C THR A 187 7.93 -6.45 -19.35
N GLU A 188 8.75 -6.61 -18.31
CA GLU A 188 8.34 -7.22 -17.04
C GLU A 188 7.26 -6.39 -16.34
N ILE A 189 7.45 -5.06 -16.25
CA ILE A 189 6.47 -4.16 -15.64
C ILE A 189 5.16 -4.18 -16.43
N THR A 190 5.23 -4.17 -17.75
CA THR A 190 4.03 -4.23 -18.62
C THR A 190 3.26 -5.54 -18.44
N GLN A 191 3.97 -6.67 -18.34
CA GLN A 191 3.36 -7.98 -18.05
C GLN A 191 2.72 -8.01 -16.65
N ASN A 192 3.37 -7.41 -15.66
CA ASN A 192 2.82 -7.26 -14.32
C ASN A 192 1.53 -6.45 -14.32
N ILE A 193 1.49 -5.32 -15.05
CA ILE A 193 0.27 -4.51 -15.20
C ILE A 193 -0.83 -5.35 -15.86
N GLN A 194 -0.53 -6.07 -16.94
CA GLN A 194 -1.50 -6.90 -17.66
C GLN A 194 -2.16 -7.96 -16.75
N VAL A 195 -1.39 -8.62 -15.90
CA VAL A 195 -1.91 -9.61 -14.94
C VAL A 195 -2.61 -8.95 -13.76
N ALA A 196 -2.05 -7.87 -13.20
CA ALA A 196 -2.59 -7.21 -12.01
C ALA A 196 -3.95 -6.56 -12.27
N MET A 197 -4.14 -5.93 -13.44
CA MET A 197 -5.33 -5.17 -13.80
C MET A 197 -6.65 -5.94 -13.62
N PRO A 198 -6.88 -7.09 -14.26
CA PRO A 198 -8.14 -7.83 -14.11
C PRO A 198 -8.41 -8.22 -12.65
N HIS A 199 -7.37 -8.59 -11.90
CA HIS A 199 -7.48 -8.90 -10.48
C HIS A 199 -7.83 -7.68 -9.63
N ILE A 200 -7.27 -6.51 -9.93
CA ILE A 200 -7.59 -5.26 -9.24
C ILE A 200 -9.05 -4.88 -9.50
N ILE A 201 -9.49 -4.93 -10.76
CA ILE A 201 -10.84 -4.53 -11.15
C ILE A 201 -11.89 -5.45 -10.52
N ALA A 202 -11.63 -6.76 -10.44
CA ALA A 202 -12.51 -7.70 -9.77
C ALA A 202 -12.65 -7.43 -8.25
N LYS A 203 -11.70 -6.71 -7.65
CA LYS A 203 -11.70 -6.36 -6.22
C LYS A 203 -12.28 -4.98 -5.93
N ILE A 204 -12.40 -4.12 -6.95
CA ILE A 204 -13.05 -2.81 -6.85
C ILE A 204 -14.58 -2.99 -6.88
N PRO A 205 -15.33 -2.31 -6.01
CA PRO A 205 -16.79 -2.38 -6.06
C PRO A 205 -17.30 -1.85 -7.40
N ARG A 206 -18.25 -2.58 -8.00
CA ARG A 206 -18.85 -2.28 -9.32
C ARG A 206 -17.87 -2.40 -10.50
N ASN A 207 -16.73 -3.06 -10.30
CA ASN A 207 -15.79 -3.51 -11.32
C ASN A 207 -15.37 -2.36 -12.27
N TRP A 208 -15.41 -2.60 -13.59
CA TRP A 208 -14.91 -1.65 -14.60
C TRP A 208 -15.73 -0.35 -14.65
N LYS A 209 -17.04 -0.40 -14.35
CA LYS A 209 -17.93 0.78 -14.41
C LYS A 209 -17.53 1.87 -13.43
N ASN A 210 -16.86 1.50 -12.33
CA ASN A 210 -16.42 2.44 -11.32
C ASN A 210 -15.02 3.03 -11.60
N VAL A 211 -14.26 2.51 -12.57
CA VAL A 211 -12.91 3.00 -12.85
C VAL A 211 -13.01 4.28 -13.67
N GLN A 212 -12.49 5.38 -13.11
CA GLN A 212 -12.43 6.68 -13.77
C GLN A 212 -11.11 6.84 -14.52
N ALA A 213 -9.98 6.73 -13.83
CA ALA A 213 -8.68 6.93 -14.42
C ALA A 213 -7.66 5.92 -13.86
N ILE A 214 -6.70 5.55 -14.69
CA ILE A 214 -5.56 4.71 -14.31
C ILE A 214 -4.31 5.47 -14.71
N ASN A 215 -3.48 5.79 -13.73
CA ASN A 215 -2.25 6.54 -13.89
C ASN A 215 -1.06 5.75 -13.34
N LEU A 216 0.10 5.89 -13.96
CA LEU A 216 1.36 5.29 -13.52
C LEU A 216 2.26 6.37 -12.93
N LYS A 217 2.84 6.16 -11.76
CA LYS A 217 3.78 7.09 -11.13
C LYS A 217 4.85 6.38 -10.32
N THR A 218 5.96 7.05 -10.03
CA THR A 218 6.86 6.66 -8.94
C THR A 218 6.59 7.50 -7.68
N ASN A 219 7.49 7.47 -6.70
CA ASN A 219 7.37 8.26 -5.47
C ASN A 219 7.38 9.77 -5.77
N ASP A 220 8.29 10.22 -6.64
CA ASP A 220 8.53 11.65 -6.92
C ASP A 220 8.24 12.06 -8.37
N SER A 221 7.72 11.16 -9.21
CA SER A 221 7.41 11.48 -10.61
C SER A 221 6.01 12.02 -10.81
N ILE A 222 5.81 12.68 -11.96
CA ILE A 222 4.50 13.02 -12.48
C ILE A 222 3.75 11.72 -12.82
N ALA A 223 2.43 11.72 -12.64
CA ALA A 223 1.57 10.60 -12.96
C ALA A 223 1.23 10.58 -14.47
N LEU A 224 1.61 9.50 -15.16
CA LEU A 224 1.36 9.27 -16.57
C LEU A 224 0.01 8.55 -16.75
N PRO A 225 -0.96 9.14 -17.45
CA PRO A 225 -2.25 8.50 -17.66
C PRO A 225 -2.14 7.35 -18.66
N ILE A 226 -2.68 6.18 -18.27
CA ILE A 226 -2.81 5.01 -19.15
C ILE A 226 -4.24 4.88 -19.66
N TYR A 227 -5.22 5.21 -18.82
CA TYR A 227 -6.63 5.15 -19.15
C TYR A 227 -7.37 6.30 -18.46
N ASN A 228 -8.31 6.90 -19.18
CA ASN A 228 -9.24 7.86 -18.63
C ASN A 228 -10.62 7.58 -19.24
N SER A 229 -11.63 7.40 -18.41
CA SER A 229 -13.02 7.38 -18.85
C SER A 229 -13.48 8.81 -19.05
N LEU A 230 -14.14 9.10 -20.16
CA LEU A 230 -14.89 10.34 -20.29
C LEU A 230 -15.90 10.44 -19.13
N PRO A 231 -16.15 11.65 -18.59
CA PRO A 231 -17.32 11.87 -17.76
C PRO A 231 -18.54 11.39 -18.55
N ASP A 232 -19.39 10.55 -17.95
CA ASP A 232 -20.73 10.40 -18.53
C ASP A 232 -21.39 11.77 -18.39
N ASP A 233 -21.90 12.34 -19.49
CA ASP A 233 -22.65 13.61 -19.53
C ASP A 233 -23.96 13.59 -18.70
N GLY A 234 -24.13 12.60 -17.81
CA GLY A 234 -25.27 12.38 -16.93
C GLY A 234 -24.90 12.28 -15.44
N ILE A 235 -23.76 12.81 -15.00
CA ILE A 235 -23.51 13.00 -13.56
C ILE A 235 -24.38 14.17 -13.11
N SER A 236 -25.60 13.83 -12.67
CA SER A 236 -26.33 14.63 -11.68
C SER A 236 -25.33 14.95 -10.59
N ARG A 237 -24.95 16.24 -10.52
CA ARG A 237 -24.13 16.82 -9.46
C ARG A 237 -24.60 16.19 -8.15
N ILE A 238 -23.67 15.58 -7.42
CA ILE A 238 -23.92 15.09 -6.07
C ILE A 238 -24.62 16.24 -5.34
N ALA A 239 -25.91 16.07 -5.06
CA ALA A 239 -26.67 17.09 -4.37
C ALA A 239 -26.04 17.22 -2.99
N VAL A 240 -25.37 18.36 -2.77
CA VAL A 240 -24.98 18.77 -1.43
C VAL A 240 -26.29 18.79 -0.63
N PRO A 241 -26.44 17.99 0.44
CA PRO A 241 -27.64 18.08 1.26
C PRO A 241 -27.68 19.50 1.82
N LYS A 242 -28.69 20.28 1.39
CA LYS A 242 -28.96 21.62 1.92
C LYS A 242 -29.13 21.47 3.43
N SER A 243 -28.18 21.98 4.20
CA SER A 243 -28.39 22.23 5.63
C SER A 243 -29.61 23.13 5.74
N LYS A 244 -30.56 22.70 6.57
CA LYS A 244 -31.76 23.49 6.88
C LYS A 244 -31.32 24.77 7.56
N THR A 245 -31.67 25.89 6.95
CA THR A 245 -31.73 27.21 7.58
C THR A 245 -32.59 27.12 8.84
N THR A 246 -32.01 27.42 9.99
CA THR A 246 -32.74 27.94 11.15
C THR A 246 -32.17 29.32 11.44
N ALA A 247 -33.06 30.30 11.43
CA ALA A 247 -32.77 31.70 11.57
C ALA A 247 -32.57 32.11 13.04
N ALA A 248 -31.83 33.22 13.18
CA ALA A 248 -31.91 34.28 14.19
C ALA A 248 -31.04 34.22 15.46
N VAL A 249 -30.54 35.43 15.75
CA VAL A 249 -29.94 35.99 16.98
C VAL A 249 -28.41 35.90 17.02
N GLY A 250 -27.64 36.98 17.11
CA GLY A 250 -27.90 38.41 17.19
C GLY A 250 -26.55 39.14 17.04
N SER A 251 -26.60 40.40 16.63
CA SER A 251 -25.48 41.35 16.64
C SER A 251 -24.97 41.56 18.05
N ASP A 252 -23.65 41.49 18.25
CA ASP A 252 -22.92 42.44 19.10
C ASP A 252 -21.46 42.50 18.60
N GLU A 253 -21.06 43.73 18.32
CA GLU A 253 -19.67 44.16 18.15
C GLU A 253 -19.04 44.16 19.53
N ASP A 254 -17.80 43.68 19.67
CA ASP A 254 -16.88 44.17 20.71
C ASP A 254 -15.44 44.00 20.21
N GLU A 255 -14.74 45.12 20.34
CA GLU A 255 -13.35 45.41 20.01
C GLU A 255 -12.35 44.67 20.93
N GLU A 256 -11.11 44.61 20.45
CA GLU A 256 -9.84 44.59 21.19
C GLU A 256 -9.54 43.45 22.20
N ASP A 257 -8.42 42.75 21.96
CA ASP A 257 -7.24 42.82 22.84
C ASP A 257 -6.10 41.98 22.22
N GLU A 258 -5.10 42.70 21.70
CA GLU A 258 -3.71 42.25 21.66
C GLU A 258 -3.18 42.27 23.10
N ASP A 259 -2.53 41.19 23.55
CA ASP A 259 -1.41 41.17 24.51
C ASP A 259 -1.04 39.68 24.71
N GLU A 260 0.15 39.27 24.26
CA GLU A 260 1.34 39.06 25.12
C GLU A 260 1.17 37.90 26.11
N ASP A 261 1.92 36.82 25.86
CA ASP A 261 2.47 36.00 26.94
C ASP A 261 3.89 35.60 26.51
N GLU A 262 4.85 36.33 27.09
CA GLU A 262 6.24 35.94 27.26
C GLU A 262 6.35 34.67 28.12
N ASP A 263 7.36 33.86 27.77
CA ASP A 263 8.28 33.11 28.62
C ASP A 263 7.78 32.09 29.67
N ASP A 264 8.33 30.87 29.60
CA ASP A 264 9.31 30.48 30.62
C ASP A 264 10.10 29.20 30.20
N GLU A 265 11.42 29.38 30.24
CA GLU A 265 12.56 28.47 30.50
C GLU A 265 12.53 26.96 30.13
#